data_AF-A0A940ACZ3-F1
#
_entry.id   AF-A0A940ACZ3-F1
#
_cell.length_a   1.000
_cell.length_b   1.000
_cell.length_c   1.000
_cell.angle_alpha   90.00
_cell.angle_beta   90.00
_cell.angle_gamma   90.00
#
_symmetry.space_group_name_H-M   'P 1'
#
loop_
_entity.id
_entity.type
_entity.pdbx_description
1 polymer ?
#
loop_
_entity_poly.entity_id
_entity_poly.type
_entity_poly.pdbx_seq_one_letter_code
_entity_poly.pdbx_strand_id
1 'polypeptide(L)' 'MPINKKQLLRLIRFVAEMRKNNYPNASTFKRKLREMELDENLNISCSERTIMRDLDTLRKDFGA' A
#
# COMPACT_ATOMS: atom_id res chain seq x y z
N MET A 1 -14.21 -9.48 -3.39
CA MET A 1 -13.42 -9.48 -4.64
C MET A 1 -12.06 -10.05 -4.32
N PRO A 2 -11.51 -10.97 -5.13
CA PRO A 2 -10.17 -11.51 -4.89
C PRO A 2 -9.12 -10.41 -4.97
N ILE A 3 -8.15 -10.44 -4.05
CA ILE A 3 -7.03 -9.51 -4.02
C ILE A 3 -6.21 -9.67 -5.30
N ASN A 4 -6.03 -8.58 -6.05
CA ASN A 4 -5.19 -8.60 -7.25
C ASN A 4 -3.70 -8.43 -6.90
N LYS A 5 -2.82 -8.82 -7.82
CA LYS A 5 -1.35 -8.79 -7.61
C LYS A 5 -0.81 -7.42 -7.16
N LYS A 6 -1.35 -6.32 -7.72
CA LYS A 6 -0.92 -4.95 -7.35
C LYS A 6 -1.36 -4.61 -5.92
N GLN A 7 -2.60 -4.94 -5.57
CA GLN A 7 -3.12 -4.77 -4.22
C GLN A 7 -2.27 -5.55 -3.22
N LEU A 8 -2.01 -6.83 -3.46
CA LEU A 8 -1.18 -7.65 -2.59
C LEU A 8 0.20 -7.01 -2.34
N LEU A 9 0.87 -6.54 -3.41
CA LEU A 9 2.17 -5.91 -3.27
C LEU A 9 2.11 -4.60 -2.45
N ARG A 10 1.07 -3.78 -2.63
CA ARG A 10 0.87 -2.57 -1.80
C ARG A 10 0.62 -2.91 -0.33
N LEU A 11 -0.18 -3.93 -0.05
CA LEU A 11 -0.44 -4.40 1.33
C LEU A 11 0.87 -4.84 2.00
N ILE A 12 1.69 -5.65 1.32
CA ILE A 12 2.99 -6.10 1.81
C ILE A 12 3.91 -4.91 2.09
N ARG A 13 3.99 -3.94 1.15
CA ARG A 13 4.82 -2.74 1.33
C ARG A 13 4.33 -1.89 2.49
N PHE A 14 3.02 -1.73 2.68
CA PHE A 14 2.48 -0.98 3.82
C PHE A 14 2.84 -1.63 5.15
N VAL A 15 2.67 -2.95 5.27
CA VAL A 15 3.07 -3.71 6.46
C VAL A 15 4.58 -3.63 6.71
N ALA A 16 5.40 -3.63 5.65
CA ALA A 16 6.84 -3.47 5.78
C ALA A 16 7.24 -2.10 6.34
N GLU A 17 6.52 -1.03 5.99
CA GLU A 17 6.73 0.30 6.61
C GLU A 17 6.36 0.27 8.10
N MET A 18 5.22 -0.33 8.46
CA MET A 18 4.80 -0.45 9.86
C MET A 18 5.80 -1.23 10.71
N ARG A 19 6.39 -2.30 10.16
CA ARG A 19 7.46 -3.07 10.82
C ARG A 19 8.74 -2.27 11.07
N LYS A 20 8.94 -1.17 10.34
CA LYS A 20 10.05 -0.22 10.53
C LYS A 20 9.67 0.95 11.45
N ASN A 21 8.58 0.84 12.21
CA ASN A 21 7.98 1.92 13.00
C ASN A 21 7.59 3.16 12.16
N ASN A 22 7.30 2.97 10.86
CA ASN A 22 6.80 4.02 9.99
C ASN A 22 5.31 3.79 9.67
N TYR A 23 4.47 4.77 9.98
CA TYR A 23 3.01 4.68 9.84
C TYR A 23 2.50 5.71 8.83
N PRO A 24 2.73 5.51 7.53
CA PRO A 24 2.33 6.48 6.53
C PRO A 24 0.80 6.57 6.44
N ASN A 25 0.28 7.79 6.34
CA ASN A 25 -1.11 8.02 5.92
C ASN A 25 -1.27 7.80 4.40
N ALA A 26 -2.50 7.80 3.90
CA ALA A 26 -2.78 7.53 2.49
C ALA A 26 -2.02 8.44 1.51
N SER A 27 -1.89 9.73 1.82
CA SER A 27 -1.19 10.70 0.96
C SER A 27 0.32 10.45 0.93
N THR A 28 0.93 10.26 2.10
CA THR A 28 2.37 9.96 2.22
C THR A 28 2.72 8.59 1.62
N PHE A 29 1.85 7.60 1.78
CA PHE A 29 2.04 6.28 1.18
C PHE A 29 1.91 6.33 -0.35
N LYS A 30 0.96 7.11 -0.88
CA LYS A 30 0.85 7.35 -2.32
C LYS A 30 2.15 7.90 -2.90
N ARG A 31 2.75 8.89 -2.23
CA ARG A 31 4.03 9.47 -2.67
C ARG A 31 5.13 8.41 -2.69
N LYS A 32 5.26 7.61 -1.63
CA LYS A 32 6.23 6.49 -1.57
C LYS A 32 6.02 5.47 -2.69
N LEU A 33 4.78 5.10 -3.00
CA LEU A 33 4.49 4.17 -4.09
C LEU A 33 4.85 4.78 -5.45
N ARG A 34 4.68 6.09 -5.62
CA ARG A 34 5.11 6.80 -6.84
C ARG A 34 6.63 6.85 -6.96
N GLU A 35 7.35 7.06 -5.87
CA GLU A 35 8.82 6.99 -5.83
C GLU A 35 9.30 5.58 -6.24
N MET A 36 8.74 4.52 -5.65
CA MET A 36 9.06 3.13 -6.04
C MET A 36 8.73 2.81 -7.51
N GLU A 37 7.66 3.39 -8.05
CA GLU A 37 7.33 3.22 -9.47
C GLU A 37 8.37 3.85 -10.38
N LEU A 38 8.94 5.01 -9.99
CA LEU A 38 9.97 5.69 -10.76
C LEU A 38 11.35 5.03 -10.61
N ASP A 39 11.69 4.61 -9.39
CA ASP A 39 13.04 4.12 -9.05
C ASP A 39 13.20 2.61 -9.32
N GLU A 40 12.18 1.81 -9.00
CA GLU A 40 12.21 0.34 -9.08
C GLU A 40 11.39 -0.19 -10.28
N ASN A 41 10.78 0.70 -11.09
CA ASN A 41 9.85 0.34 -12.17
C ASN A 41 8.67 -0.54 -11.70
N LEU A 42 8.25 -0.36 -10.44
CA LEU A 42 7.14 -1.09 -9.85
C LEU A 42 5.80 -0.43 -10.20
N ASN A 43 5.00 -1.09 -11.03
CA ASN A 43 3.66 -0.62 -11.42
C ASN A 43 2.61 -0.82 -10.30
N ILE A 44 2.78 -0.08 -9.19
CA ILE A 44 1.94 -0.16 -7.99
C ILE A 44 1.40 1.20 -7.53
N SER A 45 1.73 2.30 -8.20
CA SER A 45 1.16 3.62 -7.89
C SER A 45 -0.36 3.63 -8.06
N CYS A 46 -1.05 4.36 -7.19
CA CYS A 46 -2.52 4.43 -7.20
C CYS A 46 -3.05 5.69 -6.51
N SER A 47 -4.38 5.88 -6.57
CA SER A 47 -5.04 6.98 -5.87
C SER A 47 -5.08 6.77 -4.35
N GLU A 48 -5.19 7.85 -3.58
CA GLU A 48 -5.37 7.76 -2.12
C GLU A 48 -6.62 6.96 -1.75
N ARG A 49 -7.71 7.10 -2.53
CA ARG A 49 -8.93 6.30 -2.35
C ARG A 49 -8.66 4.80 -2.48
N THR A 50 -7.78 4.39 -3.39
CA THR A 50 -7.38 2.98 -3.52
C THR A 50 -6.60 2.54 -2.29
N ILE A 51 -5.66 3.35 -1.81
CA ILE A 51 -4.89 3.04 -0.59
C ILE A 51 -5.83 2.89 0.61
N MET A 52 -6.81 3.78 0.78
CA MET A 52 -7.78 3.66 1.87
C MET A 52 -8.55 2.33 1.82
N ARG A 53 -8.90 1.84 0.62
CA ARG A 53 -9.51 0.51 0.46
C ARG A 53 -8.53 -0.62 0.82
N ASP A 54 -7.26 -0.48 0.47
CA ASP A 54 -6.23 -1.45 0.85
C ASP A 54 -6.06 -1.49 2.39
N LEU A 55 -6.09 -0.34 3.07
CA LEU A 55 -6.04 -0.28 4.53
C LEU A 55 -7.28 -0.91 5.18
N ASP A 56 -8.46 -0.69 4.59
CA ASP A 56 -9.68 -1.38 5.00
C ASP A 56 -9.54 -2.91 4.85
N THR A 57 -8.92 -3.37 3.77
CA THR A 57 -8.61 -4.80 3.58
C THR A 57 -7.67 -5.32 4.67
N LEU A 58 -6.60 -4.61 5.02
CA LEU A 58 -5.72 -5.01 6.15
C LEU A 58 -6.51 -5.18 7.45
N ARG A 59 -7.37 -4.22 7.77
CA ARG A 59 -8.14 -4.22 9.02
C ARG A 59 -9.21 -5.31 9.07
N LYS A 60 -10.01 -5.43 7.99
CA LYS A 60 -11.20 -6.29 7.97
C LYS A 60 -10.88 -7.74 7.64
N ASP A 61 -9.95 -7.95 6.70
CA ASP A 61 -9.69 -9.28 6.15
C ASP A 61 -8.48 -9.96 6.81
N PHE A 62 -7.53 -9.17 7.34
CA PHE A 62 -6.30 -9.69 7.94
C PHE A 62 -6.14 -9.38 9.44
N GLY A 63 -7.01 -8.57 10.03
CA GLY A 63 -6.92 -8.17 11.45
C GLY A 63 -5.65 -7.40 11.79
N ALA A 64 -5.08 -6.70 10.81
CA ALA A 64 -3.82 -5.95 10.91
C ALA A 64 -4.03 -4.43 11.05
#